data_AF-A0A1V5IYT7-F1
#
_entry.id   AF-A0A1V5IYT7-F1
#
_cell.length_a   1.000
_cell.length_b   1.000
_cell.length_c   1.000
_cell.angle_alpha   90.00
_cell.angle_beta   90.00
_cell.angle_gamma   90.00
#
_symmetry.space_group_name_H-M   'P 1'
#
loop_
_entity.id
_entity.type
_entity.pdbx_description
1 polymer ?
#
loop_
_entity_poly.entity_id
_entity_poly.type
_entity_poly.pdbx_seq_one_letter_code
_entity_poly.pdbx_strand_id
1 'polypeptide(L)'
;MTKNQLLKELLARVGDPQGSSDTFAGLAWSLFIETLYQALPSIQAVEKSSYLSMMHMPADTDDKGVARVSPDWRKISGLVGVSLITPEGSYPSSVMNEEEYRAVISNPYYEPMIPAAESSYYLDNKDVVVATGIRMSEVIVGLAVFTDLRTALDVVSGDGELPLHNSIIYSVMPAVSEKLKKEVGLVL
;
A
#
# COMPACT_ATOMS: atom_id res chain seq x y z
N MET A 1 -0.79 7.26 4.55
CA MET A 1 -0.14 7.39 5.88
C MET A 1 1.18 6.64 5.85
N THR A 2 2.29 7.22 6.35
CA THR A 2 3.59 6.51 6.40
C THR A 2 3.69 5.58 7.61
N LYS A 3 4.62 4.62 7.57
CA LYS A 3 4.90 3.73 8.71
C LYS A 3 5.28 4.51 9.97
N ASN A 4 6.15 5.50 9.86
CA ASN A 4 6.56 6.36 10.98
C ASN A 4 5.39 7.18 11.53
N GLN A 5 4.52 7.72 10.66
CA GLN A 5 3.31 8.44 11.09
C GLN A 5 2.35 7.51 11.86
N LEU A 6 2.09 6.31 11.34
CA LEU A 6 1.26 5.32 12.00
C LEU A 6 1.81 4.96 13.38
N LEU A 7 3.10 4.61 13.45
CA LEU A 7 3.74 4.23 14.71
C LEU A 7 3.67 5.38 15.72
N LYS A 8 3.95 6.60 15.29
CA LYS A 8 3.83 7.79 16.14
C LYS A 8 2.40 7.97 16.67
N GLU A 9 1.38 7.80 15.83
CA GLU A 9 -0.02 7.89 16.26
C GLU A 9 -0.42 6.75 17.20
N LEU A 10 0.02 5.52 16.95
CA LEU A 10 -0.25 4.37 17.81
C LEU A 10 0.36 4.55 19.21
N LEU A 11 1.62 4.97 19.27
CA LEU A 11 2.34 5.22 20.52
C LEU A 11 1.75 6.41 21.27
N ALA A 12 1.37 7.49 20.57
CA ALA A 12 0.70 8.63 21.19
C ALA A 12 -0.63 8.24 21.87
N ARG A 13 -1.37 7.27 21.31
CA ARG A 13 -2.63 6.77 21.88
C ARG A 13 -2.45 5.87 23.10
N VAL A 14 -1.26 5.33 23.34
CA VAL A 14 -0.94 4.60 24.57
C VAL A 14 -0.85 5.56 25.76
N GLY A 15 -0.43 6.81 25.53
CA GLY A 15 -0.48 7.89 26.51
C GLY A 15 0.67 7.92 27.52
N ASP A 16 1.73 7.13 27.32
CA ASP A 16 2.92 7.11 28.18
C ASP A 16 4.10 7.83 27.51
N PRO A 17 4.72 8.84 28.16
CA PRO A 17 5.94 9.51 27.67
C PRO A 17 7.16 8.60 27.50
N GLN A 18 7.19 7.42 28.15
CA GLN A 18 8.21 6.39 27.91
C GLN A 18 7.87 5.49 26.72
N GLY A 19 6.60 5.45 26.32
CA GLY A 19 6.11 4.71 25.15
C GLY A 19 6.53 5.29 23.79
N SER A 20 7.11 6.49 23.77
CA SER A 20 7.70 7.10 22.57
C SER A 20 9.14 6.67 22.28
N SER A 21 9.73 5.76 23.07
CA SER A 21 11.01 5.18 22.72
C SER A 21 10.83 4.11 21.64
N ASP A 22 11.82 3.99 20.74
CA ASP A 22 11.88 2.94 19.70
C ASP A 22 11.72 1.52 20.25
N THR A 23 11.85 1.34 21.57
CA THR A 23 11.68 0.10 22.32
C THR A 23 10.34 -0.59 22.06
N PHE A 24 9.25 0.16 21.87
CA PHE A 24 7.91 -0.43 21.63
C PHE A 24 7.43 -0.34 20.19
N ALA A 25 8.16 0.34 19.32
CA ALA A 25 7.78 0.50 17.91
C ALA A 25 7.67 -0.86 17.19
N GLY A 26 8.60 -1.79 17.46
CA GLY A 26 8.56 -3.15 16.91
C GLY A 26 7.35 -3.97 17.38
N LEU A 27 6.96 -3.81 18.65
CA LEU A 27 5.78 -4.46 19.21
C LEU A 27 4.49 -3.85 18.64
N ALA A 28 4.39 -2.52 18.59
CA ALA A 28 3.28 -1.81 17.99
C ALA A 28 3.06 -2.21 16.52
N TRP A 29 4.16 -2.34 15.77
CA TRP A 29 4.14 -2.82 14.39
C TRP A 29 3.63 -4.26 14.28
N SER A 30 4.11 -5.16 15.12
CA SER A 30 3.68 -6.57 15.13
C SER A 30 2.19 -6.70 15.46
N LEU A 31 1.72 -5.99 16.49
CA LEU A 31 0.31 -5.97 16.88
C LEU A 31 -0.59 -5.34 15.82
N PHE A 32 -0.09 -4.35 15.09
CA PHE A 32 -0.78 -3.75 13.95
C PHE A 32 -1.03 -4.79 12.86
N ILE A 33 0.00 -5.53 12.45
CA ILE A 33 -0.11 -6.60 11.44
C ILE A 33 -1.07 -7.70 11.90
N GLU A 34 -0.95 -8.16 13.15
CA GLU A 34 -1.85 -9.18 13.71
C GLU A 34 -3.30 -8.73 13.75
N THR A 35 -3.54 -7.45 14.05
CA THR A 35 -4.90 -6.91 14.10
C THR A 35 -5.47 -6.73 12.68
N LEU A 36 -4.65 -6.41 11.69
CA LEU A 36 -5.06 -6.43 10.29
C LEU A 36 -5.49 -7.83 9.84
N TYR A 37 -4.75 -8.87 10.23
CA TYR A 37 -5.15 -10.25 9.94
C TYR A 37 -6.50 -10.64 10.54
N GLN A 38 -6.77 -10.17 11.76
CA GLN A 38 -8.05 -10.42 12.43
C GLN A 38 -9.19 -9.64 11.79
N ALA A 39 -8.93 -8.40 11.35
CA ALA A 39 -9.91 -7.55 10.71
C ALA A 39 -10.23 -7.97 9.27
N LEU A 40 -9.27 -8.61 8.58
CA LEU A 40 -9.38 -8.98 7.18
C LEU A 40 -9.04 -10.47 6.95
N PRO A 41 -9.93 -11.41 7.33
CA PRO A 41 -9.69 -12.86 7.20
C PRO A 41 -9.47 -13.31 5.74
N SER A 42 -9.98 -12.55 4.77
CA SER A 42 -9.75 -12.79 3.35
C SER A 42 -8.27 -12.69 2.96
N ILE A 43 -7.47 -11.90 3.67
CA ILE A 43 -6.03 -11.80 3.45
C ILE A 43 -5.33 -13.11 3.85
N GLN A 44 -5.68 -13.73 4.97
CA GLN A 44 -5.08 -15.01 5.40
C GLN A 44 -5.34 -16.16 4.42
N ALA A 45 -6.48 -16.13 3.71
CA ALA A 45 -6.81 -17.14 2.70
C ALA A 45 -5.90 -17.05 1.46
N VAL A 46 -5.39 -15.86 1.17
CA VAL A 46 -4.51 -15.55 0.03
C VAL A 46 -3.06 -16.02 0.27
N GLU A 47 -2.59 -16.01 1.52
CA GLU A 47 -1.18 -16.30 1.85
C GLU A 47 -0.76 -17.76 1.65
N LYS A 48 -1.75 -18.66 1.65
CA LYS A 48 -1.52 -20.09 1.48
C LYS A 48 -1.10 -20.49 0.06
N SER A 49 -1.13 -19.56 -0.89
CA SER A 49 -0.65 -19.74 -2.27
C SER A 49 0.57 -18.83 -2.53
N SER A 50 1.77 -19.34 -2.26
CA SER A 50 3.00 -18.55 -2.26
C SER A 50 3.51 -18.24 -3.68
N TYR A 51 3.50 -16.97 -4.10
CA TYR A 51 4.30 -16.45 -5.21
C TYR A 51 4.95 -15.12 -4.80
N LEU A 52 6.28 -15.12 -4.68
CA LEU A 52 7.09 -13.90 -4.56
C LEU A 52 7.76 -13.72 -5.93
N SER A 53 7.20 -12.85 -6.77
CA SER A 53 7.76 -12.55 -8.08
C SER A 53 7.43 -11.13 -8.47
N MET A 54 8.43 -10.43 -9.01
CA MET A 54 8.23 -9.14 -9.64
C MET A 54 7.90 -9.40 -11.10
N MET A 55 6.66 -9.11 -11.50
CA MET A 55 6.23 -9.23 -12.89
C MET A 55 6.33 -7.86 -13.54
N HIS A 56 7.06 -7.77 -14.65
CA HIS A 56 7.13 -6.56 -15.46
C HIS A 56 6.18 -6.74 -16.63
N MET A 57 5.22 -5.84 -16.76
CA MET A 57 4.30 -5.85 -17.88
C MET A 57 4.42 -4.53 -18.65
N PRO A 58 4.68 -4.58 -19.97
CA PRO A 58 4.59 -3.39 -20.79
C PRO A 58 3.14 -2.94 -20.86
N ALA A 59 2.93 -1.64 -20.85
CA ALA A 59 1.64 -1.00 -20.99
C ALA A 59 1.76 0.21 -21.90
N ASP A 60 0.75 0.42 -22.73
CA ASP A 60 0.61 1.65 -23.50
C ASP A 60 -0.13 2.68 -22.65
N THR A 61 0.30 3.94 -22.73
CA THR A 61 -0.47 5.05 -22.13
C THR A 61 -1.49 5.57 -23.13
N ASP A 62 -2.73 5.77 -22.68
CA ASP A 62 -3.76 6.41 -23.49
C ASP A 62 -3.53 7.93 -23.63
N ASP A 63 -4.41 8.59 -24.38
CA ASP A 63 -4.37 10.05 -24.61
C ASP A 63 -4.47 10.89 -23.32
N LYS A 64 -4.70 10.27 -22.17
CA LYS A 64 -4.77 10.89 -20.84
C LYS A 64 -3.60 10.51 -19.93
N GLY A 65 -2.60 9.78 -20.43
CA GLY A 65 -1.48 9.31 -19.61
C GLY A 65 -1.87 8.20 -18.63
N VAL A 66 -2.86 7.38 -18.99
CA VAL A 66 -3.27 6.22 -18.19
C VAL A 66 -2.74 4.96 -18.84
N ALA A 67 -1.97 4.18 -18.09
CA ALA A 67 -1.54 2.85 -18.46
C ALA A 67 -2.53 1.80 -17.92
N ARG A 68 -2.86 0.80 -18.72
CA ARG A 68 -3.69 -0.33 -18.31
C ARG A 68 -2.96 -1.64 -18.59
N VAL A 69 -2.87 -2.49 -17.57
CA VAL A 69 -2.39 -3.87 -17.73
C VAL A 69 -3.44 -4.83 -17.20
N SER A 70 -3.62 -5.96 -17.88
CA SER A 70 -4.54 -7.02 -17.48
C SER A 70 -3.73 -8.24 -17.02
N PRO A 71 -3.39 -8.33 -15.72
CA PRO A 71 -2.62 -9.46 -15.22
C PRO A 71 -3.44 -10.75 -15.33
N ASP A 72 -2.76 -11.88 -15.47
CA ASP A 72 -3.40 -13.19 -15.26
C ASP A 72 -3.64 -13.39 -13.76
N TRP A 73 -4.76 -12.86 -13.26
CA TRP A 73 -5.13 -12.92 -11.84
C TRP A 73 -5.23 -14.34 -11.29
N ARG A 74 -5.33 -15.37 -12.15
CA ARG A 74 -5.28 -16.77 -11.72
C ARG A 74 -3.91 -17.17 -11.18
N LYS A 75 -2.87 -16.41 -11.52
CA LYS A 75 -1.48 -16.56 -11.07
C LYS A 75 -1.11 -15.57 -9.96
N ILE A 76 -2.00 -14.63 -9.63
CA ILE A 76 -1.74 -13.54 -8.69
C ILE A 76 -2.84 -13.55 -7.62
N SER A 77 -2.53 -14.17 -6.49
CA SER A 77 -3.43 -14.19 -5.34
C SER A 77 -3.15 -12.95 -4.47
N GLY A 78 -4.02 -11.94 -4.61
CA GLY A 78 -4.58 -11.15 -3.51
C GLY A 78 -3.75 -10.06 -2.79
N LEU A 79 -2.44 -9.92 -2.96
CA LEU A 79 -1.69 -8.74 -2.50
C LEU A 79 -0.62 -8.32 -3.52
N VAL A 80 -0.78 -7.12 -4.08
CA VAL A 80 0.11 -6.62 -5.14
C VAL A 80 0.59 -5.21 -4.79
N GLY A 81 1.90 -5.01 -4.76
CA GLY A 81 2.50 -3.69 -4.88
C GLY A 81 2.61 -3.32 -6.36
N VAL A 82 2.22 -2.11 -6.72
CA VAL A 82 2.34 -1.60 -8.09
C VAL A 82 3.40 -0.52 -8.11
N SER A 83 4.32 -0.60 -9.07
CA SER A 83 5.32 0.43 -9.31
C SER A 83 5.37 0.78 -10.80
N LEU A 84 5.62 2.04 -11.10
CA LEU A 84 6.00 2.49 -12.43
C LEU A 84 7.52 2.37 -12.58
N ILE A 85 7.98 1.60 -13.56
CA ILE A 85 9.39 1.43 -13.86
C ILE A 85 9.73 2.27 -15.09
N THR A 86 10.72 3.14 -14.93
CA THR A 86 11.21 4.09 -15.93
C THR A 86 12.73 3.94 -16.08
N PRO A 87 13.36 4.50 -17.13
CA PRO A 87 14.82 4.58 -17.23
C PRO A 87 15.48 5.25 -16.02
N GLU A 88 14.78 6.17 -15.36
CA GLU A 88 15.26 6.93 -14.21
C GLU A 88 15.14 6.15 -12.88
N GLY A 89 14.30 5.11 -12.81
CA GLY A 89 14.14 4.28 -11.63
C GLY A 89 12.76 3.63 -11.50
N SER A 90 12.54 2.98 -10.35
CA SER A 90 11.26 2.40 -9.95
C SER A 90 10.55 3.32 -8.96
N TYR A 91 9.32 3.70 -9.31
CA TYR A 91 8.47 4.60 -8.51
C TYR A 91 7.28 3.80 -7.98
N PRO A 92 7.18 3.57 -6.66
CA PRO A 92 6.03 2.90 -6.08
C PRO A 92 4.78 3.76 -6.31
N SER A 93 3.70 3.12 -6.74
CA SER A 93 2.42 3.79 -6.98
C SER A 93 1.55 3.72 -5.73
N SER A 94 0.83 4.80 -5.42
CA SER A 94 -0.14 4.83 -4.33
C SER A 94 -1.49 4.28 -4.78
N VAL A 95 -2.23 3.61 -3.88
CA VAL A 95 -3.55 3.08 -4.22
C VAL A 95 -4.59 4.20 -4.21
N MET A 96 -5.48 4.21 -5.20
CA MET A 96 -6.65 5.10 -5.27
C MET A 96 -7.92 4.28 -5.40
N ASN A 97 -9.03 4.82 -4.89
CA ASN A 97 -10.36 4.25 -5.09
C ASN A 97 -10.95 4.68 -6.45
N GLU A 98 -12.10 4.09 -6.82
CA GLU A 98 -12.73 4.35 -8.13
C GLU A 98 -13.19 5.82 -8.29
N GLU A 99 -13.67 6.44 -7.21
CA GLU A 99 -14.12 7.83 -7.22
C GLU A 99 -12.94 8.79 -7.41
N GLU A 100 -11.84 8.55 -6.70
CA GLU A 100 -10.57 9.27 -6.84
C GLU A 100 -9.99 9.10 -8.24
N TYR A 101 -10.01 7.88 -8.79
CA TYR A 101 -9.59 7.62 -10.16
C TYR A 101 -10.42 8.44 -11.16
N ARG A 102 -11.76 8.38 -11.05
CA ARG A 102 -12.67 9.15 -11.91
C ARG A 102 -12.41 10.65 -11.82
N ALA A 103 -12.17 11.17 -10.62
CA ALA A 103 -11.83 12.57 -10.42
C ALA A 103 -10.52 12.94 -11.13
N VAL A 104 -9.48 12.10 -10.97
CA VAL A 104 -8.17 12.25 -11.61
C VAL A 104 -8.27 12.30 -13.15
N ILE A 105 -8.91 11.31 -13.78
CA ILE A 105 -8.99 11.23 -15.25
C ILE A 105 -9.96 12.22 -15.89
N SER A 106 -10.81 12.84 -15.06
CA SER A 106 -11.73 13.90 -15.47
C SER A 106 -11.09 15.29 -15.37
N ASN A 107 -9.95 15.40 -14.66
CA ASN A 107 -9.25 16.65 -14.49
C ASN A 107 -8.38 16.96 -15.72
N PRO A 108 -8.70 17.99 -16.52
CA PRO A 108 -7.92 18.34 -17.71
C PRO A 108 -6.51 18.87 -17.39
N TYR A 109 -6.23 19.20 -16.12
CA TYR A 109 -4.93 19.67 -15.65
C TYR A 109 -4.08 18.57 -15.01
N TYR A 110 -4.54 17.32 -15.00
CA TYR A 110 -3.76 16.20 -14.48
C TYR A 110 -2.52 15.91 -15.36
N GLU A 111 -2.60 16.25 -16.65
CA GLU A 111 -1.63 15.92 -17.70
C GLU A 111 -0.23 16.57 -17.67
N PRO A 112 0.12 17.51 -16.78
CA PRO A 112 1.52 17.93 -16.66
C PRO A 112 2.06 18.09 -15.23
N MET A 113 1.27 17.79 -14.19
CA MET A 113 1.65 18.19 -12.82
C MET A 113 2.14 17.08 -11.91
N ILE A 114 1.96 15.80 -12.28
CA ILE A 114 2.35 14.69 -11.41
C ILE A 114 3.67 14.10 -11.91
N PRO A 115 4.79 14.28 -11.18
CA PRO A 115 6.04 13.58 -11.48
C PRO A 115 5.79 12.07 -11.49
N ALA A 116 6.57 11.30 -12.26
CA ALA A 116 6.50 9.83 -12.25
C ALA A 116 6.56 9.24 -10.81
N ALA A 117 7.23 9.95 -9.89
CA ALA A 117 7.34 9.64 -8.47
C ALA A 117 6.02 9.68 -7.68
N GLU A 118 4.95 10.24 -8.24
CA GLU A 118 3.62 10.39 -7.62
C GLU A 118 2.55 9.58 -8.37
N SER A 119 2.96 8.62 -9.21
CA SER A 119 2.02 7.73 -9.91
C SER A 119 1.05 7.06 -8.93
N SER A 120 -0.21 6.92 -9.35
CA SER A 120 -1.25 6.30 -8.52
C SER A 120 -1.93 5.19 -9.32
N TYR A 121 -2.47 4.17 -8.65
CA TYR A 121 -3.10 3.04 -9.31
C TYR A 121 -4.46 2.66 -8.72
N TYR A 122 -5.34 2.22 -9.60
CA TYR A 122 -6.66 1.67 -9.30
C TYR A 122 -6.72 0.21 -9.76
N LEU A 123 -7.29 -0.67 -8.93
CA LEU A 123 -7.53 -2.06 -9.28
C LEU A 123 -8.97 -2.22 -9.78
N ASP A 124 -9.16 -2.21 -11.09
CA ASP A 124 -10.47 -2.34 -11.74
C ASP A 124 -10.84 -3.81 -11.97
N ASN A 125 -10.97 -4.61 -10.89
CA ASN A 125 -11.40 -6.04 -10.83
C ASN A 125 -10.72 -7.06 -11.78
N LYS A 126 -10.03 -6.61 -12.83
CA LYS A 126 -9.53 -7.29 -14.03
C LYS A 126 -8.30 -6.56 -14.57
N ASP A 127 -8.22 -5.25 -14.38
CA ASP A 127 -7.08 -4.45 -14.82
C ASP A 127 -6.41 -3.74 -13.64
N VAL A 128 -5.09 -3.59 -13.73
CA VAL A 128 -4.33 -2.60 -12.96
C VAL A 128 -4.25 -1.35 -13.83
N VAL A 129 -4.83 -0.28 -13.34
CA VAL A 129 -4.89 1.01 -14.02
C VAL A 129 -3.92 1.94 -13.31
N VAL A 130 -2.88 2.40 -13.99
CA VAL A 130 -1.86 3.29 -13.43
C VAL A 130 -1.97 4.65 -14.10
N ALA A 131 -2.24 5.68 -13.31
CA ALA A 131 -2.17 7.05 -13.75
C ALA A 131 -0.70 7.50 -13.68
N THR A 132 -0.05 7.57 -14.85
CA THR A 132 1.41 7.82 -14.94
C THR A 132 1.74 9.31 -14.93
N GLY A 133 0.78 10.17 -15.30
CA GLY A 133 0.98 11.61 -15.46
C GLY A 133 1.89 11.99 -16.64
N ILE A 134 2.35 11.00 -17.43
CA ILE A 134 3.30 11.17 -18.53
C ILE A 134 2.82 10.37 -19.74
N ARG A 135 2.72 11.02 -20.90
CA ARG A 135 2.44 10.35 -22.18
C ARG A 135 3.72 9.69 -22.69
N MET A 136 3.75 8.36 -22.70
CA MET A 136 4.88 7.57 -23.21
C MET A 136 4.37 6.45 -24.10
N SER A 137 5.14 6.11 -25.14
CA SER A 137 4.79 5.02 -26.06
C SER A 137 4.80 3.64 -25.41
N GLU A 138 5.52 3.50 -24.29
CA GLU A 138 5.57 2.28 -23.50
C GLU A 138 5.94 2.67 -22.06
N VAL A 139 5.25 2.08 -21.07
CA VAL A 139 5.67 2.10 -19.67
C VAL A 139 5.76 0.68 -19.14
N ILE A 140 6.63 0.46 -18.16
CA ILE A 140 6.73 -0.84 -17.50
C ILE A 140 6.00 -0.74 -16.16
N VAL A 141 4.96 -1.55 -15.98
CA VAL A 141 4.27 -1.72 -14.71
C VAL A 141 4.90 -2.91 -13.98
N GLY A 142 5.54 -2.64 -12.85
CA GLY A 142 6.04 -3.65 -11.93
C GLY A 142 4.96 -4.08 -10.97
N LEU A 143 4.62 -5.36 -10.95
CA LEU A 143 3.77 -5.97 -9.93
C LEU A 143 4.61 -6.80 -8.97
N ALA A 144 4.69 -6.39 -7.72
CA ALA A 144 5.25 -7.17 -6.64
C ALA A 144 4.14 -8.01 -6.00
N VAL A 145 4.18 -9.33 -6.17
CA VAL A 145 3.26 -10.24 -5.47
C VAL A 145 3.87 -10.64 -4.14
N PHE A 146 3.11 -10.44 -3.06
CA PHE A 146 3.55 -10.79 -1.72
C PHE A 146 2.90 -12.09 -1.24
N THR A 147 3.71 -12.96 -0.65
CA THR A 147 3.24 -14.23 -0.08
C THR A 147 2.40 -14.04 1.17
N ASP A 148 2.59 -12.94 1.89
CA ASP A 148 1.80 -12.57 3.06
C ASP A 148 1.85 -11.04 3.31
N LEU A 149 0.85 -10.54 4.06
CA LEU A 149 0.72 -9.13 4.43
C LEU A 149 1.92 -8.63 5.23
N ARG A 150 2.53 -9.48 6.07
CA ARG A 150 3.72 -9.11 6.83
C ARG A 150 4.88 -8.79 5.91
N THR A 151 5.14 -9.63 4.90
CA THR A 151 6.17 -9.41 3.88
C THR A 151 5.88 -8.15 3.06
N ALA A 152 4.62 -7.91 2.70
CA ALA A 152 4.20 -6.69 2.00
C ALA A 152 4.49 -5.42 2.81
N LEU A 153 4.34 -5.49 4.13
CA LEU A 153 4.53 -4.37 5.04
C LEU A 153 5.98 -4.22 5.53
N ASP A 154 6.75 -5.32 5.60
CA ASP A 154 8.13 -5.31 6.09
C ASP A 154 9.11 -4.64 5.12
N VAL A 155 8.81 -4.66 3.82
CA VAL A 155 9.59 -3.94 2.80
C VAL A 155 9.33 -2.43 2.78
N VAL A 156 8.32 -1.95 3.52
CA VAL A 156 8.02 -0.52 3.63
C VAL A 156 9.03 0.13 4.58
N SER A 157 9.81 1.06 4.04
CA SER A 157 10.72 1.90 4.81
C SER A 157 9.95 2.76 5.82
N GLY A 158 10.61 3.31 6.84
CA GLY A 158 9.95 4.14 7.86
C GLY A 158 9.15 5.31 7.27
N ASP A 159 9.67 5.93 6.22
CA ASP A 159 9.04 7.05 5.52
C ASP A 159 8.18 6.61 4.32
N GLY A 160 8.16 5.32 4.01
CA GLY A 160 7.32 4.75 2.96
C GLY A 160 5.84 4.80 3.32
N GLU A 161 5.01 5.06 2.30
CA GLU A 161 3.56 4.98 2.45
C GLU A 161 3.12 3.53 2.65
N LEU A 162 2.18 3.32 3.58
CA LEU A 162 1.58 2.02 3.79
C LEU A 162 0.68 1.70 2.59
N PRO A 163 0.84 0.52 1.95
CA PRO A 163 -0.01 0.08 0.83
C PRO A 163 -1.38 -0.41 1.34
N LEU A 164 -2.02 0.36 2.22
CA LEU A 164 -3.30 0.06 2.84
C LEU A 164 -4.16 1.33 2.80
N HIS A 165 -5.44 1.15 2.48
CA HIS A 165 -6.37 2.28 2.51
C HIS A 165 -6.48 2.85 3.93
N ASN A 166 -6.46 4.19 4.06
CA ASN A 166 -6.45 4.87 5.36
C ASN A 166 -7.64 4.47 6.25
N SER A 167 -8.81 4.18 5.66
CA SER A 167 -9.98 3.71 6.44
C SER A 167 -9.72 2.40 7.17
N ILE A 168 -8.97 1.47 6.57
CA ILE A 168 -8.59 0.21 7.21
C ILE A 168 -7.65 0.50 8.37
N ILE A 169 -6.64 1.33 8.13
CA ILE A 169 -5.66 1.75 9.14
C ILE A 169 -6.40 2.35 10.34
N TYR A 170 -7.23 3.37 10.12
CA TYR A 170 -7.99 4.02 11.19
C TYR A 170 -8.98 3.09 11.89
N SER A 171 -9.54 2.10 11.20
CA SER A 171 -10.45 1.12 11.82
C SER A 171 -9.75 0.18 12.80
N VAL A 172 -8.49 -0.21 12.52
CA VAL A 172 -7.76 -1.16 13.36
C VAL A 172 -6.95 -0.48 14.47
N MET A 173 -6.55 0.77 14.28
CA MET A 173 -5.68 1.46 15.25
C MET A 173 -6.20 1.46 16.69
N PRO A 174 -7.51 1.68 16.99
CA PRO A 174 -8.00 1.62 18.36
C PRO A 174 -7.75 0.25 19.02
N ALA A 175 -8.00 -0.84 18.30
CA ALA A 175 -7.77 -2.19 18.79
C ALA A 175 -6.28 -2.48 19.00
N VAL A 176 -5.41 -1.95 18.12
CA VAL A 176 -3.95 -2.07 18.26
C VAL A 176 -3.46 -1.30 19.49
N SER A 177 -3.91 -0.06 19.69
CA SER A 177 -3.53 0.74 20.85
C SER A 177 -3.97 0.08 22.16
N GLU A 178 -5.17 -0.51 22.22
CA GLU A 178 -5.64 -1.23 23.41
C GLU A 178 -4.84 -2.51 23.68
N LYS A 179 -4.51 -3.29 22.65
CA LYS A 179 -3.60 -4.45 22.80
C LYS A 179 -2.22 -4.02 23.28
N LEU A 180 -1.68 -2.95 22.68
CA LEU A 180 -0.37 -2.44 23.04
C LEU A 180 -0.33 -1.98 24.50
N LYS A 181 -1.35 -1.26 24.98
CA LYS A 181 -1.49 -0.87 26.40
C LYS A 181 -1.45 -2.08 27.34
N LYS A 182 -2.10 -3.19 26.97
CA LYS A 182 -2.08 -4.42 27.77
C LYS A 182 -0.70 -5.05 27.80
N GLU A 183 -0.04 -5.19 26.64
CA GLU A 183 1.29 -5.79 26.55
C GLU A 183 2.36 -4.99 27.31
N VAL A 184 2.23 -3.65 27.37
CA VAL A 184 3.15 -2.80 28.14
C VAL A 184 2.71 -2.60 29.61
N GLY A 185 1.64 -3.27 30.05
CA GLY A 185 1.20 -3.29 31.45
C GLY A 185 0.46 -2.03 31.95
N LEU A 186 -0.08 -1.22 31.04
CA LEU A 186 -0.82 0.01 31.37
C LEU A 186 -2.32 -0.20 31.57
N VAL A 187 -2.85 -1.36 31.20
CA VAL A 187 -4.25 -1.75 31.42
C VAL A 187 -4.27 -3.16 32.03
N LEU A 188 -4.83 -3.27 33.24
CA LEU A 188 -5.07 -4.54 33.97
C LEU A 188 -6.35 -5.22 33.52
#